data_AF-A0A7X8FY66-F1
#
_entry.id   AF-A0A7X8FY66-F1
#
_cell.length_a   1.000
_cell.length_b   1.000
_cell.length_c   1.000
_cell.angle_alpha   90.00
_cell.angle_beta   90.00
_cell.angle_gamma   90.00
#
_symmetry.space_group_name_H-M   'P 1'
#
loop_
_entity.id
_entity.type
_entity.pdbx_description
1 polymer ?
#
loop_
_entity_poly.entity_id
_entity_poly.type
_entity_poly.pdbx_seq_one_letter_code
_entity_poly.pdbx_strand_id
1 'polypeptide(L)'
;MKLLDKIVEDLSKLDNIETILLSGSQTGDFRDNNSDRDIYIYSNDVVSIKKREEIAKKYSDRYEINNNYWENGDEWICRENGLVIDIMYRSFNWIDTMLDNVVNKHYASVGYTTCFWNNIINSTILYDKNSMGKSLIKKYNLPYPEELKNNIIKKNYPLLKNNISSYYVQIAKAIIRNDYVSINHRIAAFLASYFDIIFAVNGYLH
;
A
#
# COMPACT_ATOMS: atom_id res chain seq x y z
N MET A 1 5.72 18.27 21.64
CA MET A 1 5.00 17.24 20.85
C MET A 1 5.41 17.41 19.39
N LYS A 2 5.86 16.34 18.72
CA LYS A 2 6.30 16.43 17.32
C LYS A 2 5.08 16.76 16.45
N LEU A 3 5.28 17.42 15.30
CA LEU A 3 4.18 17.82 14.41
C LEU A 3 3.28 16.64 14.03
N LEU A 4 3.87 15.50 13.68
CA LEU A 4 3.13 14.27 13.37
C LEU A 4 2.23 13.82 14.52
N ASP A 5 2.71 13.87 15.77
CA ASP A 5 1.92 13.48 16.94
C ASP A 5 0.65 14.36 17.07
N LYS A 6 0.75 15.67 16.79
CA LYS A 6 -0.41 16.58 16.80
C LYS A 6 -1.42 16.22 15.71
N ILE A 7 -0.93 15.92 14.51
CA ILE A 7 -1.77 15.52 13.38
C ILE A 7 -2.50 14.22 13.70
N VAL A 8 -1.79 13.22 14.21
CA VAL A 8 -2.37 11.93 14.65
C VAL A 8 -3.42 12.15 15.74
N GLU A 9 -3.14 13.01 16.72
CA GLU A 9 -4.09 13.32 17.78
C GLU A 9 -5.40 13.90 17.22
N ASP A 10 -5.33 14.83 16.28
CA ASP A 10 -6.51 15.40 15.64
C ASP A 10 -7.26 14.39 14.75
N LEU A 11 -6.53 13.59 13.97
CA LEU A 11 -7.11 12.53 13.15
C LEU A 11 -7.80 11.45 14.00
N SER A 12 -7.24 11.14 15.18
CA SER A 12 -7.80 10.13 16.09
C SER A 12 -9.17 10.53 16.69
N LYS A 13 -9.50 11.83 16.64
CA LYS A 13 -10.78 12.39 17.09
C LYS A 13 -11.86 12.33 16.01
N LEU A 14 -11.54 11.93 14.79
CA LEU A 14 -12.53 11.69 13.75
C LEU A 14 -13.40 10.49 14.14
N ASP A 15 -14.67 10.53 13.72
CA ASP A 15 -15.58 9.43 14.01
C ASP A 15 -15.15 8.16 13.26
N ASN A 16 -15.42 7.01 13.86
CA ASN A 16 -15.26 5.69 13.25
C ASN A 16 -13.82 5.27 12.90
N ILE A 17 -12.80 6.00 13.36
CA ILE A 17 -11.41 5.57 13.26
C ILE A 17 -11.14 4.42 14.24
N GLU A 18 -10.63 3.31 13.73
CA GLU A 18 -10.23 2.16 14.53
C GLU A 18 -8.72 2.13 14.75
N THR A 19 -7.92 2.41 13.72
CA THR A 19 -6.47 2.51 13.88
C THR A 19 -5.83 3.45 12.86
N ILE A 20 -4.73 4.08 13.26
CA ILE A 20 -3.85 4.89 12.41
C ILE A 20 -2.48 4.22 12.45
N LEU A 21 -2.00 3.84 11.27
CA LEU A 21 -0.73 3.18 11.07
C LEU A 21 0.21 4.07 10.25
N LEU A 22 1.51 3.96 10.52
CA LEU A 22 2.57 4.54 9.72
C LEU A 22 3.32 3.42 9.01
N SER A 23 3.41 3.49 7.69
CA SER A 23 4.24 2.57 6.90
C SER A 23 5.08 3.34 5.88
N GLY A 24 5.63 2.64 4.88
CA GLY A 24 6.42 3.25 3.80
C GLY A 24 7.92 3.20 4.02
N SER A 25 8.67 4.00 3.27
CA SER A 25 10.15 4.06 3.29
C SER A 25 10.74 4.32 4.68
N GLN A 26 9.95 4.84 5.62
CA GLN A 26 10.35 5.12 7.00
C GLN A 26 10.33 3.88 7.93
N THR A 27 9.63 2.80 7.56
CA THR A 27 9.63 1.53 8.31
C THR A 27 10.67 0.53 7.83
N GLY A 28 11.36 0.80 6.71
CA GLY A 28 12.47 0.00 6.18
C GLY A 28 13.85 0.67 6.30
N ASP A 29 14.89 0.02 5.75
CA ASP A 29 16.30 0.46 5.82
C ASP A 29 16.66 1.65 4.91
N PHE A 30 15.71 2.19 4.12
CA PHE A 30 15.92 3.25 3.13
C PHE A 30 15.42 4.63 3.60
N ARG A 31 15.60 4.95 4.88
CA ARG A 31 15.23 6.26 5.44
C ARG A 31 16.06 7.38 4.80
N ASP A 32 15.41 8.32 4.13
CA ASP A 32 16.00 9.60 3.77
C ASP A 32 15.19 10.78 4.32
N ASN A 33 15.77 11.98 4.29
CA ASN A 33 15.12 13.21 4.75
C ASN A 33 14.04 13.72 3.79
N ASN A 34 13.85 13.08 2.64
CA ASN A 34 12.91 13.48 1.59
C ASN A 34 11.65 12.63 1.59
N SER A 35 11.57 11.61 2.43
CA SER A 35 10.42 10.73 2.48
C SER A 35 9.19 11.47 3.02
N ASP A 36 8.08 11.28 2.34
CA ASP A 36 6.71 11.49 2.81
C ASP A 36 6.39 10.67 4.07
N ARG A 37 5.18 10.88 4.61
CA ARG A 37 4.64 10.09 5.70
C ARG A 37 3.36 9.42 5.21
N ASP A 38 3.48 8.12 4.93
CA ASP A 38 2.35 7.27 4.57
C ASP A 38 1.54 6.91 5.82
N ILE A 39 0.41 7.59 6.00
CA ILE A 39 -0.50 7.40 7.11
C ILE A 39 -1.71 6.58 6.61
N TYR A 40 -1.83 5.35 7.11
CA TYR A 40 -2.97 4.51 6.80
C TYR A 40 -4.01 4.61 7.91
N ILE A 41 -5.20 5.06 7.55
CA ILE A 41 -6.33 5.19 8.45
C ILE A 41 -7.34 4.10 8.13
N TYR A 42 -7.58 3.24 9.11
CA TYR A 42 -8.58 2.18 9.02
C TYR A 42 -9.81 2.55 9.84
N SER A 43 -10.96 2.55 9.18
CA SER A 43 -12.25 2.91 9.77
C SER A 43 -13.32 1.88 9.45
N ASN A 44 -14.37 1.84 10.28
CA ASN A 44 -15.54 0.99 10.03
C ASN A 44 -16.49 1.60 8.99
N ASP A 45 -16.56 2.93 8.94
CA ASP A 45 -17.38 3.71 8.03
C ASP A 45 -16.56 4.78 7.30
N VAL A 46 -17.18 5.40 6.30
CA VAL A 46 -16.59 6.54 5.58
C VAL A 46 -16.31 7.69 6.53
N VAL A 47 -15.06 8.17 6.51
CA VAL A 47 -14.63 9.32 7.30
C VAL A 47 -15.08 10.61 6.63
N SER A 48 -15.64 11.54 7.40
CA SER A 48 -16.24 12.77 6.87
C SER A 48 -15.20 13.66 6.16
N ILE A 49 -15.35 13.81 4.84
CA ILE A 49 -14.53 14.70 3.99
C ILE A 49 -14.38 16.10 4.60
N LYS A 50 -15.48 16.68 5.06
CA LYS A 50 -15.47 18.03 5.67
C LYS A 50 -14.58 18.10 6.90
N LYS A 51 -14.67 17.11 7.80
CA LYS A 51 -13.84 17.07 9.02
C LYS A 51 -12.36 16.85 8.67
N ARG A 52 -12.06 16.03 7.66
CA ARG A 52 -10.69 15.85 7.16
C ARG A 52 -10.10 17.15 6.64
N GLU A 53 -10.87 17.89 5.83
CA GLU A 53 -10.46 19.20 5.32
C GLU A 53 -10.23 20.22 6.46
N GLU A 54 -11.10 20.23 7.47
CA GLU A 54 -10.92 21.08 8.66
C GLU A 54 -9.60 20.78 9.39
N ILE A 55 -9.17 19.52 9.47
CA ILE A 55 -7.87 19.14 10.03
C ILE A 55 -6.74 19.61 9.11
N ALA A 56 -6.81 19.35 7.81
CA ALA A 56 -5.78 19.74 6.85
C ALA A 56 -5.48 21.26 6.90
N LYS A 57 -6.53 22.09 6.97
CA LYS A 57 -6.43 23.57 7.07
C LYS A 57 -5.66 24.05 8.30
N LYS A 58 -5.67 23.29 9.40
CA LYS A 58 -4.88 23.64 10.59
C LYS A 58 -3.39 23.58 10.29
N TYR A 59 -2.97 22.60 9.50
CA TYR A 59 -1.56 22.26 9.31
C TYR A 59 -0.97 22.72 7.97
N SER A 60 -1.80 23.03 6.97
CA SER A 60 -1.36 23.29 5.60
C SER A 60 -2.12 24.44 4.93
N ASP A 61 -1.42 25.18 4.06
CA ASP A 61 -2.01 26.10 3.07
C ASP A 61 -2.20 25.44 1.68
N ARG A 62 -1.58 24.28 1.46
CA ARG A 62 -1.64 23.52 0.20
C ARG A 62 -2.02 22.07 0.52
N TYR A 63 -3.27 21.73 0.25
CA TYR A 63 -3.84 20.44 0.56
C TYR A 63 -4.79 19.98 -0.56
N GLU A 64 -4.90 18.67 -0.71
CA GLU A 64 -5.83 17.97 -1.60
C GLU A 64 -6.60 16.97 -0.73
N ILE A 65 -7.93 16.97 -0.83
CA ILE A 65 -8.81 16.15 0.03
C ILE A 65 -9.71 15.33 -0.87
N ASN A 66 -9.95 14.08 -0.48
CA ASN A 66 -10.80 13.14 -1.19
C ASN A 66 -10.30 12.85 -2.60
N ASN A 67 -8.99 12.69 -2.74
CA ASN A 67 -8.40 12.12 -3.94
C ASN A 67 -8.89 10.68 -4.11
N ASN A 68 -9.17 10.28 -5.35
CA ASN A 68 -9.71 8.97 -5.71
C ASN A 68 -9.05 8.40 -7.00
N TYR A 69 -7.87 8.90 -7.36
CA TYR A 69 -7.15 8.44 -8.56
C TYR A 69 -6.57 7.03 -8.39
N TRP A 70 -6.06 6.73 -7.19
CA TRP A 70 -5.43 5.45 -6.83
C TRP A 70 -6.21 4.75 -5.72
N GLU A 71 -6.49 5.48 -4.65
CA GLU A 71 -7.37 5.10 -3.56
C GLU A 71 -7.97 6.35 -2.90
N ASN A 72 -8.84 6.17 -1.91
CA ASN A 72 -9.40 7.30 -1.18
C ASN A 72 -8.32 7.88 -0.26
N GLY A 73 -7.89 9.12 -0.52
CA GLY A 73 -6.81 9.73 0.22
C GLY A 73 -6.86 11.23 0.31
N ASP A 74 -5.99 11.76 1.16
CA ASP A 74 -5.76 13.19 1.37
C ASP A 74 -4.23 13.44 1.40
N GLU A 75 -3.77 14.49 0.74
CA GLU A 75 -2.36 14.81 0.60
C GLU A 75 -2.13 16.29 0.92
N TRP A 76 -1.15 16.61 1.76
CA TRP A 76 -0.84 18.01 2.07
C TRP A 76 0.61 18.25 2.47
N ILE A 77 1.04 19.51 2.29
CA ILE A 77 2.37 19.98 2.69
C ILE A 77 2.26 20.84 3.94
N CYS A 78 2.82 20.38 5.06
CA CYS A 78 2.73 21.09 6.33
C CYS A 78 3.44 22.45 6.28
N ARG A 79 2.74 23.51 6.70
CA ARG A 79 3.22 24.90 6.75
C ARG A 79 4.46 25.06 7.64
N GLU A 80 4.54 24.30 8.74
CA GLU A 80 5.59 24.46 9.76
C GLU A 80 6.99 24.08 9.26
N ASN A 81 7.11 23.01 8.48
CA ASN A 81 8.41 22.44 8.11
C ASN A 81 8.46 21.81 6.71
N GLY A 82 7.42 21.96 5.89
CA GLY A 82 7.34 21.38 4.55
C GLY A 82 7.12 19.87 4.50
N LEU A 83 6.82 19.23 5.64
CA LEU A 83 6.55 17.78 5.69
C LEU A 83 5.37 17.43 4.79
N VAL A 84 5.57 16.48 3.88
CA VAL A 84 4.50 15.92 3.05
C VAL A 84 3.80 14.81 3.82
N ILE A 85 2.49 14.92 3.92
CA ILE A 85 1.60 13.92 4.52
C ILE A 85 0.78 13.31 3.40
N ASP A 86 0.81 11.98 3.30
CA ASP A 86 -0.04 11.18 2.40
C ASP A 86 -0.91 10.28 3.29
N ILE A 87 -2.23 10.44 3.22
CA ILE A 87 -3.18 9.69 4.03
C ILE A 87 -4.05 8.82 3.14
N MET A 88 -4.08 7.52 3.43
CA MET A 88 -5.00 6.59 2.79
C MET A 88 -6.09 6.16 3.76
N TYR A 89 -7.35 6.32 3.34
CA TYR A 89 -8.53 5.90 4.11
C TYR A 89 -9.04 4.56 3.58
N ARG A 90 -9.06 3.54 4.44
CA ARG A 90 -9.48 2.19 4.07
C ARG A 90 -10.48 1.64 5.07
N SER A 91 -11.40 0.81 4.60
CA SER A 91 -12.26 0.04 5.49
C SER A 91 -11.44 -1.03 6.22
N PHE A 92 -11.66 -1.16 7.54
CA PHE A 92 -11.04 -2.23 8.32
C PHE A 92 -11.46 -3.62 7.80
N ASN A 93 -12.74 -3.81 7.48
CA ASN A 93 -13.23 -5.07 6.92
C ASN A 93 -12.61 -5.39 5.56
N TRP A 94 -12.38 -4.36 4.74
CA TRP A 94 -11.74 -4.55 3.44
C TRP A 94 -10.31 -5.08 3.60
N ILE A 95 -9.49 -4.47 4.47
CA ILE A 95 -8.10 -4.91 4.64
C ILE A 95 -8.02 -6.30 5.26
N ASP A 96 -8.86 -6.61 6.25
CA ASP A 96 -8.90 -7.94 6.86
C ASP A 96 -9.28 -9.00 5.82
N THR A 97 -10.31 -8.75 5.02
CA THR A 97 -10.72 -9.65 3.93
C THR A 97 -9.61 -9.82 2.88
N MET A 98 -8.94 -8.72 2.54
CA MET A 98 -7.88 -8.75 1.53
C MET A 98 -6.69 -9.58 2.02
N LEU A 99 -6.25 -9.37 3.26
CA LEU A 99 -5.19 -10.17 3.88
C LEU A 99 -5.60 -11.63 4.05
N ASP A 100 -6.84 -11.91 4.45
CA ASP A 100 -7.35 -13.29 4.55
C ASP A 100 -7.27 -14.03 3.20
N ASN A 101 -7.67 -13.35 2.11
CA ASN A 101 -7.60 -13.93 0.78
C ASN A 101 -6.16 -14.28 0.36
N VAL A 102 -5.18 -13.42 0.68
CA VAL A 102 -3.78 -13.66 0.35
C VAL A 102 -3.16 -14.71 1.27
N VAL A 103 -3.26 -14.50 2.58
CA VAL A 103 -2.49 -15.26 3.59
C VAL A 103 -3.11 -16.63 3.85
N ASN A 104 -4.43 -16.71 4.00
CA ASN A 104 -5.10 -17.96 4.39
C ASN A 104 -5.69 -18.70 3.18
N LYS A 105 -6.21 -17.99 2.19
CA LYS A 105 -6.77 -18.60 0.96
C LYS A 105 -5.78 -18.69 -0.19
N HIS A 106 -4.57 -18.17 0.00
CA HIS A 106 -3.46 -18.27 -0.94
C HIS A 106 -3.76 -17.67 -2.34
N TYR A 107 -4.60 -16.63 -2.41
CA TYR A 107 -4.94 -15.97 -3.66
C TYR A 107 -3.80 -15.07 -4.12
N ALA A 108 -3.17 -15.45 -5.25
CA ALA A 108 -2.14 -14.66 -5.88
C ALA A 108 -2.71 -13.53 -6.76
N SER A 109 -1.96 -12.44 -6.85
CA SER A 109 -2.19 -11.31 -7.77
C SER A 109 -1.08 -11.24 -8.82
N VAL A 110 -1.15 -10.27 -9.73
CA VAL A 110 -0.13 -10.05 -10.75
C VAL A 110 0.79 -8.92 -10.30
N GLY A 111 2.00 -9.25 -9.88
CA GLY A 111 3.08 -8.29 -9.68
C GLY A 111 3.11 -7.54 -8.34
N TYR A 112 2.25 -7.90 -7.39
CA TYR A 112 2.18 -7.21 -6.08
C TYR A 112 1.53 -8.06 -4.98
N THR A 113 1.50 -9.39 -5.11
CA THR A 113 0.64 -10.27 -4.27
C THR A 113 0.71 -9.99 -2.77
N THR A 114 1.90 -9.71 -2.24
CA THR A 114 2.13 -9.57 -0.80
C THR A 114 2.34 -8.14 -0.33
N CYS A 115 2.13 -7.11 -1.17
CA CYS A 115 2.48 -5.72 -0.83
C CYS A 115 1.73 -5.17 0.39
N PHE A 116 0.41 -5.33 0.45
CA PHE A 116 -0.37 -4.89 1.62
C PHE A 116 -0.11 -5.76 2.85
N TRP A 117 0.23 -7.03 2.65
CA TRP A 117 0.61 -7.90 3.75
C TRP A 117 1.90 -7.39 4.39
N ASN A 118 2.92 -7.10 3.58
CA ASN A 118 4.16 -6.47 4.04
C ASN A 118 3.90 -5.13 4.73
N ASN A 119 3.08 -4.28 4.10
CA ASN A 119 2.75 -2.95 4.59
C ASN A 119 2.13 -3.01 6.00
N ILE A 120 1.17 -3.91 6.23
CA ILE A 120 0.49 -4.05 7.52
C ILE A 120 1.45 -4.58 8.60
N ILE A 121 2.15 -5.69 8.36
CA ILE A 121 2.93 -6.32 9.44
C ILE A 121 4.16 -5.49 9.85
N ASN A 122 4.67 -4.63 8.96
CA ASN A 122 5.79 -3.73 9.25
C ASN A 122 5.34 -2.31 9.63
N SER A 123 4.03 -2.08 9.78
CA SER A 123 3.52 -0.76 10.18
C SER A 123 3.83 -0.45 11.64
N THR A 124 4.13 0.82 11.91
CA THR A 124 4.14 1.36 13.28
C THR A 124 2.75 1.86 13.64
N ILE A 125 2.25 1.46 14.80
CA ILE A 125 0.94 1.91 15.29
C ILE A 125 1.06 3.31 15.89
N LEU A 126 0.32 4.27 15.33
CA LEU A 126 0.25 5.65 15.83
C LEU A 126 -0.98 5.89 16.71
N TYR A 127 -2.10 5.24 16.38
CA TYR A 127 -3.33 5.23 17.18
C TYR A 127 -4.03 3.88 17.03
N ASP A 128 -4.63 3.38 18.11
CA ASP A 128 -5.26 2.05 18.10
C ASP A 128 -6.42 1.97 19.09
N LYS A 129 -7.63 2.17 18.58
CA LYS A 129 -8.87 2.02 19.32
C LYS A 129 -9.14 0.52 19.50
N ASN A 130 -9.43 0.12 20.73
CA ASN A 130 -9.73 -1.28 21.07
C ASN A 130 -8.67 -2.31 20.62
N SER A 131 -7.42 -1.88 20.37
CA SER A 131 -6.34 -2.74 19.88
C SER A 131 -6.63 -3.42 18.53
N MET A 132 -7.42 -2.81 17.66
CA MET A 132 -7.77 -3.29 16.32
C MET A 132 -6.53 -3.44 15.43
N GLY A 133 -5.65 -2.44 15.40
CA GLY A 133 -4.39 -2.47 14.64
C GLY A 133 -3.44 -3.55 15.15
N LYS A 134 -3.21 -3.62 16.46
CA LYS A 134 -2.41 -4.70 17.08
C LYS A 134 -2.97 -6.08 16.75
N SER A 135 -4.29 -6.25 16.80
CA SER A 135 -4.94 -7.52 16.51
C SER A 135 -4.78 -7.91 15.04
N LEU A 136 -4.92 -6.96 14.11
CA LEU A 136 -4.71 -7.19 12.69
C LEU A 136 -3.27 -7.60 12.38
N ILE A 137 -2.28 -6.86 12.89
CA ILE A 137 -0.85 -7.19 12.72
C ILE A 137 -0.56 -8.57 13.28
N LYS A 138 -1.01 -8.86 14.52
CA LYS A 138 -0.80 -10.16 15.16
C LYS A 138 -1.45 -11.31 14.38
N LYS A 139 -2.66 -11.10 13.85
CA LYS A 139 -3.41 -12.10 13.09
C LYS A 139 -2.68 -12.54 11.82
N TYR A 140 -2.02 -11.61 11.13
CA TYR A 140 -1.35 -11.85 9.86
C TYR A 140 0.18 -11.92 9.95
N ASN A 141 0.78 -11.79 11.13
CA ASN A 141 2.21 -12.03 11.32
C ASN A 141 2.48 -13.55 11.36
N LEU A 142 2.39 -14.17 10.19
CA LEU A 142 2.46 -15.61 9.96
C LEU A 142 3.66 -15.94 9.05
N PRO A 143 4.21 -17.15 9.13
CA PRO A 143 5.23 -17.60 8.18
C PRO A 143 4.67 -17.62 6.75
N TYR A 144 5.55 -17.43 5.77
CA TYR A 144 5.18 -17.43 4.35
C TYR A 144 4.60 -18.80 3.92
N PRO A 145 3.34 -18.90 3.46
CA PRO A 145 2.76 -20.18 3.08
C PRO A 145 3.36 -20.72 1.77
N GLU A 146 3.79 -21.99 1.78
CA GLU A 146 4.29 -22.67 0.57
C GLU A 146 3.25 -22.73 -0.55
N GLU A 147 1.96 -22.87 -0.21
CA GLU A 147 0.90 -22.86 -1.22
C GLU A 147 0.76 -21.49 -1.90
N LEU A 148 0.85 -20.39 -1.13
CA LEU A 148 0.85 -19.04 -1.69
C LEU A 148 2.04 -18.84 -2.65
N LYS A 149 3.23 -19.31 -2.27
CA LYS A 149 4.42 -19.28 -3.14
C LYS A 149 4.15 -19.95 -4.49
N ASN A 150 3.63 -21.18 -4.45
CA ASN A 150 3.31 -21.94 -5.66
C ASN A 150 2.24 -21.22 -6.51
N ASN A 151 1.22 -20.64 -5.87
CA ASN A 151 0.16 -19.91 -6.57
C ASN A 151 0.67 -18.64 -7.24
N ILE A 152 1.60 -17.91 -6.61
CA ILE A 152 2.24 -16.72 -7.20
C ILE A 152 3.06 -17.11 -8.44
N ILE A 153 3.89 -18.14 -8.34
CA ILE A 153 4.68 -18.64 -9.47
C ILE A 153 3.76 -19.07 -10.62
N LYS A 154 2.74 -19.88 -10.32
CA LYS A 154 1.77 -20.38 -11.30
C LYS A 154 1.02 -19.24 -12.00
N LYS A 155 0.72 -18.15 -11.30
CA LYS A 155 -0.01 -17.00 -11.86
C LYS A 155 0.89 -16.07 -12.68
N ASN A 156 2.08 -15.73 -12.18
CA ASN A 156 2.94 -14.72 -12.79
C ASN A 156 3.89 -15.28 -13.85
N TYR A 157 4.43 -16.49 -13.66
CA TYR A 157 5.46 -17.04 -14.57
C TYR A 157 5.00 -17.15 -16.03
N PRO A 158 3.76 -17.58 -16.33
CA PRO A 158 3.30 -17.65 -17.71
C PRO A 158 3.23 -16.28 -18.41
N LEU A 159 3.06 -15.19 -17.65
CA LEU A 159 3.01 -13.83 -18.18
C LEU A 159 4.39 -13.32 -18.61
N LEU A 160 5.48 -13.85 -18.05
CA LEU A 160 6.82 -13.43 -18.42
C LEU A 160 7.14 -13.78 -19.89
N LYS A 161 6.88 -15.03 -20.29
CA LYS A 161 7.23 -15.52 -21.63
C LYS A 161 6.32 -16.59 -22.23
N ASN A 162 5.63 -17.40 -21.42
CA ASN A 162 5.07 -18.67 -21.92
C ASN A 162 3.71 -18.52 -22.62
N ASN A 163 2.94 -17.47 -22.32
CA ASN A 163 1.64 -17.26 -22.96
C ASN A 163 1.76 -16.44 -24.26
N ILE A 164 0.79 -16.60 -25.17
CA ILE A 164 0.69 -15.82 -26.43
C ILE A 164 0.62 -14.31 -26.14
N SER A 165 0.03 -13.94 -25.01
CA SER A 165 -0.06 -12.57 -24.50
C SER A 165 1.02 -12.24 -23.46
N SER A 166 2.11 -13.01 -23.37
CA SER A 166 3.20 -12.71 -22.44
C SER A 166 3.83 -11.35 -22.70
N TYR A 167 4.40 -10.75 -21.65
CA TYR A 167 5.14 -9.50 -21.76
C TYR A 167 6.27 -9.59 -22.77
N TYR A 168 7.00 -10.72 -22.85
CA TYR A 168 8.02 -10.93 -23.87
C TYR A 168 7.48 -10.73 -25.30
N VAL A 169 6.36 -11.37 -25.65
CA VAL A 169 5.72 -11.22 -26.97
C VAL A 169 5.20 -9.81 -27.19
N GLN A 170 4.61 -9.19 -26.15
CA GLN A 170 4.09 -7.83 -26.24
C GLN A 170 5.20 -6.79 -26.44
N ILE A 171 6.33 -6.93 -25.76
CA ILE A 171 7.52 -6.08 -25.91
C ILE A 171 8.08 -6.23 -27.33
N ALA A 172 8.25 -7.47 -27.84
CA ALA A 172 8.73 -7.70 -29.20
C ALA A 172 7.83 -7.03 -30.25
N LYS A 173 6.50 -7.13 -30.11
CA LYS A 173 5.55 -6.44 -30.99
C LYS A 173 5.65 -4.91 -30.89
N ALA A 174 5.84 -4.37 -29.69
CA ALA A 174 5.98 -2.93 -29.49
C ALA A 174 7.28 -2.40 -30.13
N ILE A 175 8.38 -3.16 -30.06
CA ILE A 175 9.65 -2.86 -30.73
C ILE A 175 9.45 -2.77 -32.24
N ILE A 176 8.80 -3.76 -32.86
CA ILE A 176 8.52 -3.76 -34.32
C ILE A 176 7.75 -2.51 -34.75
N ARG A 177 6.86 -2.00 -33.88
CA ARG A 177 6.06 -0.79 -34.15
C ARG A 177 6.77 0.52 -33.78
N ASN A 178 7.97 0.48 -33.21
CA ASN A 178 8.63 1.64 -32.60
C ASN A 178 7.74 2.36 -31.56
N ASP A 179 6.93 1.60 -30.81
CA ASP A 179 6.02 2.11 -29.80
C ASP A 179 6.71 2.14 -28.42
N TYR A 180 7.48 3.21 -28.19
CA TYR A 180 8.30 3.36 -26.97
C TYR A 180 7.47 3.40 -25.68
N VAL A 181 6.26 3.94 -25.73
CA VAL A 181 5.35 3.97 -24.56
C VAL A 181 4.93 2.54 -24.19
N SER A 182 4.53 1.73 -25.18
CA SER A 182 4.21 0.33 -24.93
C SER A 182 5.43 -0.48 -24.48
N ILE A 183 6.62 -0.20 -25.01
CA ILE A 183 7.85 -0.87 -24.56
C ILE A 183 8.07 -0.61 -23.07
N ASN A 184 8.05 0.65 -22.64
CA ASN A 184 8.23 1.03 -21.24
C ASN A 184 7.19 0.36 -20.33
N HIS A 185 5.90 0.51 -20.67
CA HIS A 185 4.81 -0.04 -19.87
C HIS A 185 4.89 -1.58 -19.73
N ARG A 186 5.24 -2.29 -20.81
CA ARG A 186 5.35 -3.76 -20.76
C ARG A 186 6.60 -4.26 -20.06
N ILE A 187 7.70 -3.51 -20.11
CA ILE A 187 8.89 -3.80 -19.30
C ILE A 187 8.57 -3.60 -17.82
N ALA A 188 7.91 -2.51 -17.43
CA ALA A 188 7.51 -2.28 -16.04
C ALA A 188 6.60 -3.40 -15.52
N ALA A 189 5.59 -3.81 -16.30
CA ALA A 189 4.72 -4.92 -15.93
C ALA A 189 5.45 -6.28 -15.86
N PHE A 190 6.40 -6.53 -16.76
CA PHE A 190 7.28 -7.71 -16.68
C PHE A 190 8.05 -7.74 -15.37
N LEU A 191 8.67 -6.62 -15.00
CA LEU A 191 9.47 -6.51 -13.78
C LEU A 191 8.60 -6.70 -12.53
N ALA A 192 7.40 -6.13 -12.49
CA ALA A 192 6.47 -6.33 -11.37
C ALA A 192 6.16 -7.83 -11.17
N SER A 193 5.73 -8.55 -12.21
CA SER A 193 5.50 -10.00 -12.13
C SER A 193 6.76 -10.80 -11.81
N TYR A 194 7.90 -10.39 -12.33
CA TYR A 194 9.18 -11.04 -12.04
C TYR A 194 9.56 -10.90 -10.57
N PHE A 195 9.45 -9.70 -10.00
CA PHE A 195 9.74 -9.47 -8.59
C PHE A 195 8.77 -10.20 -7.66
N ASP A 196 7.47 -10.26 -7.99
CA ASP A 196 6.49 -11.04 -7.22
C ASP A 196 6.92 -12.53 -7.12
N ILE A 197 7.45 -13.09 -8.22
CA ILE A 197 8.02 -14.45 -8.23
C ILE A 197 9.29 -14.54 -7.37
N ILE A 198 10.21 -13.59 -7.51
CA ILE A 198 11.49 -13.63 -6.77
C ILE A 198 11.24 -13.53 -5.25
N PHE A 199 10.36 -12.64 -4.81
CA PHE A 199 9.96 -12.53 -3.41
C PHE A 199 9.33 -13.85 -2.93
N ALA A 200 8.39 -14.40 -3.70
CA ALA A 200 7.75 -15.67 -3.35
C ALA A 200 8.74 -16.82 -3.22
N VAL A 201 9.65 -17.01 -4.19
CA VAL A 201 10.64 -18.10 -4.16
C VAL A 201 11.52 -18.04 -2.91
N ASN A 202 11.86 -16.83 -2.46
CA ASN A 202 12.67 -16.61 -1.26
C ASN A 202 11.86 -16.57 0.04
N GLY A 203 10.53 -16.64 -0.02
CA GLY A 203 9.66 -16.50 1.16
C GLY A 203 9.68 -15.10 1.77
N TYR A 204 9.98 -14.08 0.97
CA TYR A 204 9.93 -12.67 1.36
C TYR A 204 8.62 -12.03 0.91
N LEU A 205 8.15 -11.05 1.68
CA LEU A 205 7.09 -10.15 1.24
C LEU A 205 7.70 -9.01 0.39
N HIS A 206 6.89 -8.34 -0.45
CA HIS A 206 7.32 -7.16 -1.22
C HIS A 206 7.74 -6.02 -0.31
#